data_AF-A0A256ITP5-F1
#
_entry.id   AF-A0A256ITP5-F1
#
_cell.length_a   1.000
_cell.length_b   1.000
_cell.length_c   1.000
_cell.angle_alpha   90.00
_cell.angle_beta   90.00
_cell.angle_gamma   90.00
#
_symmetry.space_group_name_H-M   'P 1'
#
loop_
_entity.id
_entity.type
_entity.pdbx_description
1 polymer ?
#
loop_
_entity_poly.entity_id
_entity_poly.type
_entity_poly.pdbx_seq_one_letter_code
_entity_poly.pdbx_strand_id
1 'polypeptide(L)'
;MTAPSSSDLRGAPADRVRAALRDGDPLPGGCGFAGLLAEPPSLDPRDRDGPNRDGPVLVRDVLGRQPLFVEREALDPGTARIPAATDAWAFDRGALADPEPVPAGSVVSAGGTERVWRLPDPAPTADPEAALAAVDGAVSAALEDLAASTRSGGDDESSDGNLAVAFSGGVDSGLVAAAVPEAPCYVAGFEGSHDIAAAREAASAMDRDLRVVEVTHDDLTRAVRAVAAATGRRNPMDASIAVPLFMTAEAAAADGFDRLAVGQGADELFGGYSKVVDPAEDSRVDADTVRGARTETVRTLPDQLERDVLALRAAGVEPATPLLDDRVVGAALALPDALLVDGDERKVALRRVASRRLPESVHAAEKKAVQYGTYVSRELDRLARQAGYKRRMDDHVGKYVEALCSEEKPAGEGRD
;
A
#
# COMPACT_ATOMS: atom_id res chain seq x y z
N MET A 1 -32.28 -13.64 -1.85
CA MET A 1 -31.64 -12.68 -0.93
C MET A 1 -31.94 -11.29 -1.46
N THR A 2 -32.44 -10.39 -0.62
CA THR A 2 -32.74 -8.99 -0.98
C THR A 2 -31.45 -8.24 -1.26
N ALA A 3 -31.41 -7.45 -2.34
CA ALA A 3 -30.28 -6.60 -2.66
C ALA A 3 -30.06 -5.56 -1.53
N PRO A 4 -28.81 -5.28 -1.13
CA PRO A 4 -28.50 -4.28 -0.11
C PRO A 4 -29.02 -2.89 -0.50
N SER A 5 -29.61 -2.18 0.47
CA SER A 5 -30.25 -0.87 0.25
C SER A 5 -29.29 0.33 0.36
N SER A 6 -28.04 0.10 0.77
CA SER A 6 -27.03 1.15 0.96
C SER A 6 -25.67 0.68 0.47
N SER A 7 -24.88 1.61 -0.07
CA SER A 7 -23.47 1.37 -0.40
C SER A 7 -22.64 1.16 0.86
N ASP A 8 -21.63 0.31 0.77
CA ASP A 8 -20.63 0.06 1.81
C ASP A 8 -19.24 0.16 1.18
N LEU A 9 -18.63 1.33 1.32
CA LEU A 9 -17.38 1.70 0.67
C LEU A 9 -16.35 2.13 1.71
N ARG A 10 -15.10 1.72 1.51
CA ARG A 10 -13.92 2.34 2.16
C ARG A 10 -13.28 3.33 1.21
N GLY A 11 -12.78 4.44 1.75
CA GLY A 11 -12.11 5.50 0.99
C GLY A 11 -13.10 6.57 0.51
N ALA A 12 -13.21 6.76 -0.80
CA ALA A 12 -14.08 7.79 -1.38
C ALA A 12 -15.59 7.54 -1.12
N PRO A 13 -16.40 8.61 -0.96
CA PRO A 13 -17.84 8.49 -0.77
C PRO A 13 -18.54 8.01 -2.05
N ALA A 14 -19.72 7.38 -1.88
CA ALA A 14 -20.47 6.75 -2.98
C ALA A 14 -20.75 7.70 -4.16
N ASP A 15 -21.08 8.97 -3.90
CA ASP A 15 -21.36 9.93 -4.99
C ASP A 15 -20.13 10.21 -5.85
N ARG A 16 -18.93 10.26 -5.25
CA ARG A 16 -17.68 10.41 -6.00
C ARG A 16 -17.40 9.17 -6.84
N VAL A 17 -17.61 7.98 -6.28
CA VAL A 17 -17.43 6.72 -7.01
C VAL A 17 -18.42 6.60 -8.18
N ARG A 18 -19.68 7.02 -8.01
CA ARG A 18 -20.67 7.06 -9.10
C ARG A 18 -20.25 8.02 -10.21
N ALA A 19 -19.76 9.22 -9.85
CA ALA A 19 -19.24 10.18 -10.83
C ALA A 19 -18.04 9.58 -11.59
N ALA A 20 -17.10 8.96 -10.88
CA ALA A 20 -15.94 8.29 -11.47
C ALA A 20 -16.32 7.20 -12.49
N LEU A 21 -17.33 6.39 -12.18
CA LEU A 21 -17.85 5.37 -13.10
C LEU A 21 -18.49 5.99 -14.34
N ARG A 22 -19.34 7.00 -14.14
CA ARG A 22 -20.05 7.70 -15.23
C ARG A 22 -19.06 8.36 -16.19
N ASP A 23 -18.12 9.11 -15.63
CA ASP A 23 -17.16 9.91 -16.39
C ASP A 23 -15.99 9.06 -16.91
N GLY A 24 -15.83 7.82 -16.40
CA GLY A 24 -14.68 6.97 -16.70
C GLY A 24 -13.38 7.52 -16.11
N ASP A 25 -13.47 8.32 -15.05
CA ASP A 25 -12.33 8.96 -14.40
C ASP A 25 -11.60 7.96 -13.47
N PRO A 26 -10.37 7.54 -13.80
CA PRO A 26 -9.62 6.60 -12.97
C PRO A 26 -9.02 7.24 -11.70
N LEU A 27 -9.00 8.58 -11.60
CA LEU A 27 -8.40 9.34 -10.50
C LEU A 27 -9.37 10.42 -9.97
N PRO A 28 -10.55 10.03 -9.44
CA PRO A 28 -11.63 10.97 -9.08
C PRO A 28 -11.36 11.82 -7.82
N GLY A 29 -10.20 11.66 -7.19
CA GLY A 29 -9.74 12.43 -6.05
C GLY A 29 -9.71 11.63 -4.75
N GLY A 30 -8.65 11.84 -3.95
CA GLY A 30 -8.42 11.21 -2.66
C GLY A 30 -7.49 10.00 -2.74
N CYS A 31 -7.52 9.16 -1.71
CA CYS A 31 -6.61 8.01 -1.53
C CYS A 31 -7.24 6.65 -1.92
N GLY A 32 -8.09 6.63 -2.96
CA GLY A 32 -8.70 5.42 -3.50
C GLY A 32 -10.01 5.00 -2.83
N PHE A 33 -10.55 3.88 -3.30
CA PHE A 33 -11.82 3.34 -2.82
C PHE A 33 -12.00 1.87 -3.21
N ALA A 34 -12.75 1.16 -2.39
CA ALA A 34 -13.31 -0.14 -2.76
C ALA A 34 -14.56 -0.45 -1.95
N GLY A 35 -15.41 -1.35 -2.46
CA GLY A 35 -16.54 -1.91 -1.73
C GLY A 35 -17.79 -2.06 -2.59
N LEU A 36 -18.93 -2.14 -1.93
CA LEU A 36 -20.25 -2.27 -2.53
C LEU A 36 -20.82 -0.90 -2.91
N LEU A 37 -21.21 -0.76 -4.17
CA LEU A 37 -21.99 0.36 -4.67
C LEU A 37 -23.42 -0.10 -4.98
N ALA A 38 -24.39 0.32 -4.16
CA ALA A 38 -25.77 -0.17 -4.24
C ALA A 38 -26.52 0.31 -5.49
N GLU A 39 -26.27 1.56 -5.89
CA GLU A 39 -26.91 2.22 -7.04
C GLU A 39 -25.83 2.76 -7.98
N PRO A 40 -25.18 1.89 -8.77
CA PRO A 40 -24.22 2.33 -9.77
C PRO A 40 -24.93 3.00 -10.96
N PRO A 41 -24.24 3.90 -11.71
CA PRO A 41 -24.71 4.30 -13.03
C PRO A 41 -24.72 3.09 -13.98
N SER A 42 -25.39 3.23 -15.12
CA SER A 42 -25.33 2.22 -16.18
C SER A 42 -23.90 1.95 -16.62
N LEU A 43 -23.56 0.67 -16.71
CA LEU A 43 -22.27 0.19 -17.19
C LEU A 43 -22.20 0.13 -18.72
N ASP A 44 -23.32 0.29 -19.45
CA ASP A 44 -23.29 0.35 -20.91
C ASP A 44 -22.60 1.66 -21.34
N PRO A 45 -21.47 1.60 -22.06
CA PRO A 45 -20.78 2.80 -22.53
C PRO A 45 -21.64 3.71 -23.41
N ARG A 46 -22.74 3.20 -23.99
CA ARG A 46 -23.67 3.94 -24.84
C ARG A 46 -24.79 4.64 -24.07
N ASP A 47 -24.96 4.34 -22.78
CA ASP A 47 -26.03 4.88 -21.93
C ASP A 47 -25.55 5.08 -20.49
N ARG A 48 -24.41 5.76 -20.28
CA ARG A 48 -23.81 5.93 -18.95
C ARG A 48 -24.63 6.80 -17.98
N ASP A 49 -25.55 7.60 -18.51
CA ASP A 49 -26.47 8.42 -17.72
C ASP A 49 -27.73 7.65 -17.30
N GLY A 50 -27.95 6.44 -17.85
CA GLY A 50 -29.05 5.58 -17.50
C GLY A 50 -28.89 4.88 -16.14
N PRO A 51 -29.98 4.42 -15.52
CA PRO A 51 -29.92 3.61 -14.30
C PRO A 51 -29.32 2.23 -14.59
N ASN A 52 -28.47 1.72 -13.70
CA ASN A 52 -28.03 0.33 -13.82
C ASN A 52 -29.22 -0.62 -13.65
N ARG A 53 -29.37 -1.56 -14.58
CA ARG A 53 -30.41 -2.60 -14.51
C ARG A 53 -29.89 -3.91 -13.92
N ASP A 54 -28.57 -4.03 -13.76
CA ASP A 54 -27.90 -5.24 -13.27
C ASP A 54 -27.74 -5.27 -11.74
N GLY A 55 -28.24 -4.24 -11.05
CA GLY A 55 -28.28 -4.16 -9.60
C GLY A 55 -26.98 -3.62 -8.96
N PRO A 56 -26.74 -3.93 -7.68
CA PRO A 56 -25.56 -3.47 -6.96
C PRO A 56 -24.28 -4.15 -7.48
N VAL A 57 -23.15 -3.46 -7.37
CA VAL A 57 -21.85 -3.94 -7.85
C VAL A 57 -20.76 -3.76 -6.81
N LEU A 58 -19.71 -4.57 -6.91
CA LEU A 58 -18.45 -4.30 -6.21
C LEU A 58 -17.55 -3.46 -7.09
N VAL A 59 -16.82 -2.52 -6.50
CA VAL A 59 -15.89 -1.63 -7.20
C VAL A 59 -14.55 -1.61 -6.48
N ARG A 60 -13.46 -1.45 -7.25
CA ARG A 60 -12.11 -1.23 -6.71
C ARG A 60 -11.35 -0.23 -7.59
N ASP A 61 -10.72 0.76 -6.96
CA ASP A 61 -9.98 1.81 -7.64
C ASP A 61 -8.81 1.28 -8.49
N VAL A 62 -8.30 2.14 -9.38
CA VAL A 62 -7.30 1.78 -10.41
C VAL A 62 -5.97 1.28 -9.84
N LEU A 63 -5.60 1.66 -8.62
CA LEU A 63 -4.39 1.19 -7.94
C LEU A 63 -4.68 0.12 -6.89
N GLY A 64 -5.94 -0.22 -6.65
CA GLY A 64 -6.34 -1.24 -5.69
C GLY A 64 -5.98 -0.87 -4.25
N ARG A 65 -5.98 0.42 -3.90
CA ARG A 65 -5.50 0.93 -2.60
C ARG A 65 -6.28 0.40 -1.42
N GLN A 66 -7.57 0.14 -1.63
CA GLN A 66 -8.43 -0.53 -0.67
C GLN A 66 -8.55 -2.02 -1.05
N PRO A 67 -8.10 -2.97 -0.19
CA PRO A 67 -8.37 -4.39 -0.36
C PRO A 67 -9.86 -4.68 -0.36
N LEU A 68 -10.28 -5.58 -1.25
CA LEU A 68 -11.64 -6.06 -1.37
C LEU A 68 -11.60 -7.49 -1.90
N PHE A 69 -12.30 -8.40 -1.24
CA PHE A 69 -12.33 -9.81 -1.56
C PHE A 69 -13.76 -10.25 -1.82
N VAL A 70 -13.88 -11.27 -2.67
CA VAL A 70 -15.14 -11.92 -3.04
C VAL A 70 -14.91 -13.43 -3.02
N GLU A 71 -15.92 -14.21 -2.66
CA GLU A 71 -15.84 -15.67 -2.74
C GLU A 71 -15.55 -16.10 -4.19
N ARG A 72 -14.57 -17.00 -4.38
CA ARG A 72 -14.18 -17.50 -5.71
C ARG A 72 -15.38 -18.01 -6.51
N GLU A 73 -16.30 -18.72 -5.86
CA GLU A 73 -17.51 -19.22 -6.51
C GLU A 73 -18.42 -18.11 -7.04
N ALA A 74 -18.47 -16.95 -6.38
CA ALA A 74 -19.30 -15.83 -6.80
C ALA A 74 -18.74 -15.14 -8.06
N LEU A 75 -17.45 -15.31 -8.37
CA LEU A 75 -16.85 -14.84 -9.61
C LEU A 75 -17.17 -15.71 -10.82
N ASP A 76 -17.65 -16.94 -10.61
CA ASP A 76 -18.04 -17.84 -11.70
C ASP A 76 -19.48 -17.53 -12.18
N PRO A 77 -19.66 -17.02 -13.43
CA PRO A 77 -20.97 -16.71 -13.98
C PRO A 77 -21.88 -17.95 -14.14
N GLY A 78 -21.31 -19.16 -14.07
CA GLY A 78 -22.06 -20.42 -14.06
C GLY A 78 -22.77 -20.71 -12.74
N THR A 79 -22.45 -19.98 -11.67
CA THR A 79 -23.12 -20.10 -10.38
C THR A 79 -24.28 -19.10 -10.27
N ALA A 80 -25.29 -19.42 -9.46
CA ALA A 80 -26.37 -18.48 -9.14
C ALA A 80 -25.98 -17.50 -8.00
N ARG A 81 -24.70 -17.47 -7.61
CA ARG A 81 -24.20 -16.68 -6.49
C ARG A 81 -23.99 -15.25 -6.96
N ILE A 82 -24.54 -14.29 -6.22
CA ILE A 82 -24.44 -12.86 -6.56
C ILE A 82 -23.22 -12.28 -5.85
N PRO A 83 -22.21 -11.72 -6.55
CA PRO A 83 -21.02 -11.14 -5.92
C PRO A 83 -21.31 -10.09 -4.85
N ALA A 84 -22.32 -9.24 -5.10
CA ALA A 84 -22.73 -8.17 -4.20
C ALA A 84 -23.61 -8.64 -3.01
N ALA A 85 -23.81 -9.95 -2.84
CA ALA A 85 -24.51 -10.48 -1.66
C ALA A 85 -23.68 -10.29 -0.39
N THR A 86 -24.33 -10.02 0.74
CA THR A 86 -23.68 -9.65 2.01
C THR A 86 -22.69 -10.68 2.57
N ASP A 87 -22.81 -11.95 2.16
CA ASP A 87 -21.98 -13.08 2.57
C ASP A 87 -21.06 -13.58 1.43
N ALA A 88 -20.98 -12.85 0.33
CA ALA A 88 -20.16 -13.20 -0.83
C ALA A 88 -18.92 -12.32 -0.97
N TRP A 89 -18.77 -11.26 -0.18
CA TRP A 89 -17.64 -10.34 -0.24
C TRP A 89 -17.31 -9.77 1.13
N ALA A 90 -16.06 -9.34 1.31
CA ALA A 90 -15.59 -8.69 2.53
C ALA A 90 -14.35 -7.83 2.27
N PHE A 91 -14.10 -6.85 3.14
CA PHE A 91 -12.82 -6.12 3.17
C PHE A 91 -11.68 -6.95 3.77
N ASP A 92 -12.03 -7.89 4.65
CA ASP A 92 -11.10 -8.84 5.26
C ASP A 92 -11.25 -10.21 4.61
N ARG A 93 -10.15 -10.72 4.05
CA ARG A 93 -10.13 -12.05 3.43
C ARG A 93 -10.44 -13.18 4.40
N GLY A 94 -10.14 -13.01 5.70
CA GLY A 94 -10.39 -14.01 6.73
C GLY A 94 -11.87 -14.20 7.05
N ALA A 95 -12.73 -13.29 6.59
CA ALA A 95 -14.18 -13.41 6.71
C ALA A 95 -14.83 -14.29 5.63
N LEU A 96 -14.04 -14.76 4.64
CA LEU A 96 -14.50 -15.56 3.50
C LEU A 96 -13.87 -16.95 3.53
N ALA A 97 -14.55 -17.93 2.95
CA ALA A 97 -14.10 -19.31 2.88
C ALA A 97 -13.01 -19.51 1.80
N ASP A 98 -13.21 -18.95 0.62
CA ASP A 98 -12.28 -19.04 -0.52
C ASP A 98 -12.13 -17.67 -1.19
N PRO A 99 -11.45 -16.71 -0.52
CA PRO A 99 -11.35 -15.32 -0.97
C PRO A 99 -10.51 -15.18 -2.24
N GLU A 100 -11.05 -14.47 -3.21
CA GLU A 100 -10.36 -13.92 -4.38
C GLU A 100 -10.34 -12.39 -4.31
N PRO A 101 -9.21 -11.73 -4.57
CA PRO A 101 -9.17 -10.27 -4.61
C PRO A 101 -9.95 -9.74 -5.82
N VAL A 102 -10.79 -8.73 -5.60
CA VAL A 102 -11.39 -7.97 -6.68
C VAL A 102 -10.27 -7.27 -7.46
N PRO A 103 -10.15 -7.44 -8.79
CA PRO A 103 -9.05 -6.82 -9.53
C PRO A 103 -9.08 -5.29 -9.46
N ALA A 104 -7.92 -4.64 -9.37
CA ALA A 104 -7.83 -3.18 -9.41
C ALA A 104 -8.42 -2.60 -10.69
N GLY A 105 -9.04 -1.42 -10.58
CA GLY A 105 -9.68 -0.71 -11.68
C GLY A 105 -10.93 -1.39 -12.25
N SER A 106 -11.57 -2.26 -11.47
CA SER A 106 -12.63 -3.14 -11.97
C SER A 106 -13.94 -3.00 -11.21
N VAL A 107 -15.01 -3.40 -11.89
CA VAL A 107 -16.36 -3.59 -11.38
C VAL A 107 -16.67 -5.08 -11.42
N VAL A 108 -17.24 -5.63 -10.35
CA VAL A 108 -17.76 -7.00 -10.30
C VAL A 108 -19.27 -6.96 -10.14
N SER A 109 -19.98 -7.57 -11.08
CA SER A 109 -21.43 -7.64 -11.13
C SER A 109 -21.88 -9.09 -11.35
N ALA A 110 -23.20 -9.33 -11.37
CA ALA A 110 -23.74 -10.63 -11.77
C ALA A 110 -23.38 -11.03 -13.22
N GLY A 111 -23.03 -10.06 -14.07
CA GLY A 111 -22.57 -10.29 -15.44
C GLY A 111 -21.09 -10.65 -15.56
N GLY A 112 -20.34 -10.64 -14.44
CA GLY A 112 -18.91 -10.91 -14.38
C GLY A 112 -18.08 -9.68 -14.01
N THR A 113 -16.77 -9.81 -14.20
CA THR A 113 -15.77 -8.79 -13.86
C THR A 113 -15.39 -7.98 -15.10
N GLU A 114 -15.56 -6.67 -15.03
CA GLU A 114 -15.18 -5.72 -16.08
C GLU A 114 -14.13 -4.75 -15.56
N ARG A 115 -13.05 -4.55 -16.34
CA ARG A 115 -12.06 -3.52 -16.04
C ARG A 115 -12.47 -2.20 -16.69
N VAL A 116 -12.99 -1.30 -15.86
CA VAL A 116 -13.55 -0.01 -16.26
C VAL A 116 -12.54 1.14 -16.16
N TRP A 117 -11.49 0.99 -15.35
CA TRP A 117 -10.41 1.96 -15.18
C TRP A 117 -9.05 1.36 -15.51
N ARG A 118 -8.17 2.20 -16.08
CA ARG A 118 -6.77 1.88 -16.35
C ARG A 118 -5.91 3.02 -15.87
N LEU A 119 -4.67 2.70 -15.49
CA LEU A 119 -3.71 3.71 -15.12
C LEU A 119 -3.55 4.72 -16.27
N PRO A 120 -3.68 6.03 -16.03
CA PRO A 120 -3.42 7.04 -17.05
C PRO A 120 -2.00 6.92 -17.61
N ASP A 121 -1.86 7.15 -18.91
CA ASP A 121 -0.56 7.22 -19.58
C ASP A 121 -0.44 8.55 -20.33
N PRO A 122 -0.34 9.69 -19.61
CA PRO A 122 -0.20 10.99 -20.25
C PRO A 122 1.17 11.09 -20.93
N ALA A 123 1.26 11.91 -21.98
CA ALA A 123 2.55 12.32 -22.50
C ALA A 123 3.36 13.05 -21.40
N PRO A 124 4.70 12.92 -21.39
CA PRO A 124 5.52 13.64 -20.42
C PRO A 124 5.33 15.15 -20.58
N THR A 125 5.25 15.85 -19.46
CA THR A 125 5.19 17.31 -19.44
C THR A 125 6.48 17.87 -20.04
N ALA A 126 6.35 18.66 -21.11
CA ALA A 126 7.49 19.14 -21.90
C ALA A 126 8.38 20.12 -21.13
N ASP A 127 7.80 20.93 -20.25
CA ASP A 127 8.52 21.86 -19.36
C ASP A 127 8.81 21.19 -18.01
N PRO A 128 10.09 20.88 -17.69
CA PRO A 128 10.45 20.28 -16.41
C PRO A 128 10.13 21.15 -15.21
N GLU A 129 10.15 22.49 -15.32
CA GLU A 129 9.83 23.37 -14.20
C GLU A 129 8.33 23.30 -13.87
N ALA A 130 7.48 23.33 -14.90
CA ALA A 130 6.04 23.13 -14.74
C ALA A 130 5.72 21.74 -14.16
N ALA A 131 6.42 20.69 -14.62
CA ALA A 131 6.25 19.34 -14.10
C ALA A 131 6.61 19.25 -12.60
N LEU A 132 7.74 19.84 -12.21
CA LEU A 132 8.17 19.89 -10.82
C LEU A 132 7.21 20.70 -9.94
N ALA A 133 6.70 21.83 -10.44
CA ALA A 133 5.72 22.65 -9.74
C ALA A 133 4.40 21.90 -9.53
N ALA A 134 3.95 21.12 -10.52
CA ALA A 134 2.76 20.27 -10.39
C ALA A 134 2.93 19.20 -9.30
N VAL A 135 4.10 18.55 -9.24
CA VAL A 135 4.41 17.59 -8.16
C VAL A 135 4.46 18.29 -6.80
N ASP A 136 5.14 19.44 -6.69
CA ASP A 136 5.25 20.20 -5.44
C ASP A 136 3.85 20.59 -4.92
N GLY A 137 2.99 21.10 -5.79
CA GLY A 137 1.60 21.45 -5.44
C GLY A 137 0.77 20.25 -5.03
N ALA A 138 0.86 19.14 -5.77
CA ALA A 138 0.12 17.91 -5.46
C ALA A 138 0.56 17.27 -4.13
N VAL A 139 1.88 17.17 -3.90
CA VAL A 139 2.44 16.63 -2.65
C VAL A 139 2.08 17.54 -1.48
N SER A 140 2.18 18.86 -1.63
CA SER A 140 1.78 19.81 -0.57
C SER A 140 0.33 19.63 -0.19
N ALA A 141 -0.58 19.59 -1.16
CA ALA A 141 -2.00 19.46 -0.90
C ALA A 141 -2.34 18.12 -0.21
N ALA A 142 -1.71 17.02 -0.63
CA ALA A 142 -1.91 15.72 0.02
C ALA A 142 -1.36 15.67 1.47
N LEU A 143 -0.22 16.32 1.72
CA LEU A 143 0.35 16.44 3.06
C LEU A 143 -0.47 17.37 3.97
N GLU A 144 -1.03 18.46 3.43
CA GLU A 144 -1.94 19.36 4.12
C GLU A 144 -3.24 18.64 4.53
N ASP A 145 -3.81 17.82 3.63
CA ASP A 145 -4.99 17.01 3.92
C ASP A 145 -4.72 15.97 5.02
N LEU A 146 -3.54 15.32 5.00
CA LEU A 146 -3.12 14.45 6.10
C LEU A 146 -3.10 15.21 7.42
N ALA A 147 -2.45 16.37 7.46
CA ALA A 147 -2.34 17.20 8.66
C ALA A 147 -3.70 17.72 9.14
N ALA A 148 -4.62 18.05 8.22
CA ALA A 148 -5.98 18.46 8.56
C ALA A 148 -6.81 17.31 9.15
N SER A 149 -6.60 16.08 8.68
CA SER A 149 -7.28 14.90 9.21
C SER A 149 -6.90 14.59 10.66
N THR A 150 -5.71 15.00 11.12
CA THR A 150 -5.28 14.89 12.51
C THR A 150 -5.92 15.94 13.42
N ARG A 151 -6.20 17.16 12.90
CA ARG A 151 -6.74 18.27 13.71
C ARG A 151 -8.26 18.25 13.89
N SER A 152 -8.98 17.55 13.02
CA SER A 152 -10.45 17.63 12.96
C SER A 152 -11.17 16.70 13.95
N GLY A 153 -10.44 15.94 14.77
CA GLY A 153 -10.99 15.13 15.86
C GLY A 153 -10.62 15.74 17.21
N GLY A 154 -11.10 16.96 17.50
CA GLY A 154 -10.68 17.73 18.69
C GLY A 154 -11.80 18.32 19.55
N ASP A 155 -13.05 17.92 19.35
CA ASP A 155 -14.22 18.48 20.05
C ASP A 155 -15.04 17.46 20.89
N ASP A 156 -14.68 16.16 20.91
CA ASP A 156 -15.37 15.15 21.73
C ASP A 156 -14.33 14.29 22.48
N GLU A 157 -14.31 14.39 23.82
CA GLU A 157 -13.38 13.76 24.79
C GLU A 157 -13.33 12.21 24.80
N SER A 158 -13.65 11.50 23.70
CA SER A 158 -13.68 10.03 23.70
C SER A 158 -13.36 9.25 22.40
N SER A 159 -12.83 9.84 21.31
CA SER A 159 -12.20 9.06 20.23
C SER A 159 -11.37 9.88 19.23
N ASP A 160 -10.41 10.66 19.73
CA ASP A 160 -9.60 11.57 18.91
C ASP A 160 -8.54 10.80 18.11
N GLY A 161 -8.57 10.95 16.78
CA GLY A 161 -7.77 10.19 15.82
C GLY A 161 -6.27 10.32 16.07
N ASN A 162 -5.67 9.23 16.51
CA ASN A 162 -4.32 9.19 17.03
C ASN A 162 -3.41 8.65 15.92
N LEU A 163 -2.78 9.57 15.19
CA LEU A 163 -1.91 9.27 14.04
C LEU A 163 -0.46 9.11 14.49
N ALA A 164 0.16 7.99 14.14
CA ALA A 164 1.61 7.78 14.21
C ALA A 164 2.24 7.79 12.80
N VAL A 165 3.57 7.88 12.71
CA VAL A 165 4.29 7.83 11.43
C VAL A 165 5.25 6.64 11.38
N ALA A 166 5.16 5.80 10.35
CA ALA A 166 6.21 4.84 10.04
C ALA A 166 7.42 5.59 9.48
N PHE A 167 8.45 5.73 10.29
CA PHE A 167 9.57 6.62 10.05
C PHE A 167 10.85 5.86 9.75
N SER A 168 11.12 5.77 8.45
CA SER A 168 12.19 4.96 7.93
C SER A 168 13.53 5.74 7.79
N GLY A 169 13.48 7.06 7.98
CA GLY A 169 14.61 7.99 7.82
C GLY A 169 14.90 8.45 6.39
N GLY A 170 14.25 7.86 5.39
CA GLY A 170 14.35 8.29 3.99
C GLY A 170 13.42 9.46 3.63
N VAL A 171 13.64 10.02 2.43
CA VAL A 171 12.90 11.18 1.88
C VAL A 171 11.37 11.02 1.94
N ASP A 172 10.86 9.82 1.68
CA ASP A 172 9.40 9.56 1.61
C ASP A 172 8.76 9.70 2.99
N SER A 173 9.26 8.95 3.98
CA SER A 173 8.81 9.04 5.37
C SER A 173 9.16 10.37 6.02
N GLY A 174 10.23 11.03 5.57
CA GLY A 174 10.61 12.38 6.00
C GLY A 174 9.55 13.42 5.62
N LEU A 175 9.08 13.41 4.36
CA LEU A 175 7.99 14.29 3.90
C LEU A 175 6.71 14.06 4.70
N VAL A 176 6.34 12.79 4.92
CA VAL A 176 5.16 12.43 5.72
C VAL A 176 5.31 12.93 7.16
N ALA A 177 6.44 12.68 7.81
CA ALA A 177 6.68 13.12 9.19
C ALA A 177 6.70 14.64 9.34
N ALA A 178 7.23 15.37 8.36
CA ALA A 178 7.26 16.84 8.38
C ALA A 178 5.86 17.47 8.28
N ALA A 179 4.89 16.77 7.68
CA ALA A 179 3.52 17.25 7.56
C ALA A 179 2.73 17.18 8.88
N VAL A 180 3.09 16.24 9.76
CA VAL A 180 2.41 15.98 11.03
C VAL A 180 3.41 16.07 12.20
N PRO A 181 3.90 17.27 12.54
CA PRO A 181 4.97 17.42 13.52
C PRO A 181 4.62 16.88 14.91
N GLU A 182 3.35 16.84 15.31
CA GLU A 182 2.99 16.30 16.63
C GLU A 182 2.89 14.76 16.66
N ALA A 183 2.86 14.10 15.50
CA ALA A 183 2.76 12.65 15.42
C ALA A 183 4.10 11.97 15.75
N PRO A 184 4.13 10.99 16.68
CA PRO A 184 5.36 10.25 16.99
C PRO A 184 5.79 9.36 15.82
N CYS A 185 7.10 9.24 15.67
CA CYS A 185 7.73 8.44 14.64
C CYS A 185 8.08 7.05 15.18
N TYR A 186 7.89 6.00 14.38
CA TYR A 186 8.21 4.63 14.74
C TYR A 186 9.11 3.97 13.70
N VAL A 187 10.07 3.18 14.14
CA VAL A 187 10.91 2.35 13.27
C VAL A 187 11.08 0.96 13.87
N ALA A 188 10.82 -0.09 13.08
CA ALA A 188 11.09 -1.47 13.46
C ALA A 188 12.33 -2.02 12.75
N GLY A 189 13.14 -2.79 13.47
CA GLY A 189 14.27 -3.52 12.90
C GLY A 189 15.04 -4.30 13.94
N PHE A 190 15.93 -5.18 13.49
CA PHE A 190 16.85 -5.84 14.42
C PHE A 190 17.88 -4.85 14.97
N GLU A 191 18.42 -5.15 16.16
CA GLU A 191 19.48 -4.37 16.77
C GLU A 191 20.64 -4.11 15.79
N GLY A 192 21.10 -2.86 15.73
CA GLY A 192 22.18 -2.43 14.82
C GLY A 192 21.81 -2.42 13.33
N SER A 193 20.52 -2.52 12.99
CA SER A 193 20.05 -2.42 11.61
C SER A 193 20.23 -1.03 11.01
N HIS A 194 20.39 -0.99 9.69
CA HIS A 194 20.60 0.26 8.96
C HIS A 194 19.38 1.19 9.06
N ASP A 195 18.17 0.62 9.09
CA ASP A 195 16.94 1.39 9.19
C ASP A 195 16.82 2.09 10.54
N ILE A 196 17.19 1.43 11.65
CA ILE A 196 17.22 2.07 12.97
C ILE A 196 18.25 3.21 13.00
N ALA A 197 19.45 2.98 12.45
CA ALA A 197 20.50 4.00 12.42
C ALA A 197 20.05 5.24 11.60
N ALA A 198 19.52 5.02 10.39
CA ALA A 198 19.03 6.09 9.51
C ALA A 198 17.83 6.84 10.12
N ALA A 199 16.89 6.12 10.74
CA ALA A 199 15.76 6.73 11.41
C ALA A 199 16.20 7.59 12.60
N ARG A 200 17.15 7.13 13.42
CA ARG A 200 17.70 7.93 14.54
C ARG A 200 18.38 9.21 14.06
N GLU A 201 19.19 9.12 13.00
CA GLU A 201 19.85 10.29 12.41
C GLU A 201 18.83 11.29 11.86
N ALA A 202 17.87 10.82 11.07
CA ALA A 202 16.84 11.66 10.49
C ALA A 202 15.92 12.28 11.57
N ALA A 203 15.56 11.52 12.61
CA ALA A 203 14.76 12.02 13.72
C ALA A 203 15.51 13.11 14.49
N SER A 204 16.81 12.94 14.74
CA SER A 204 17.64 13.98 15.34
C SER A 204 17.77 15.22 14.45
N ALA A 205 17.90 15.06 13.13
CA ALA A 205 18.01 16.18 12.20
C ALA A 205 16.70 16.97 12.05
N MET A 206 15.56 16.29 12.23
CA MET A 206 14.21 16.86 12.09
C MET A 206 13.55 17.18 13.43
N ASP A 207 14.24 17.02 14.56
CA ASP A 207 13.73 17.18 15.93
C ASP A 207 12.42 16.40 16.17
N ARG A 208 12.46 15.08 15.95
CA ARG A 208 11.31 14.17 16.05
C ARG A 208 11.46 13.23 17.23
N ASP A 209 10.36 12.97 17.93
CA ASP A 209 10.27 11.85 18.86
C ASP A 209 10.22 10.52 18.07
N LEU A 210 11.20 9.65 18.32
CA LEU A 210 11.36 8.38 17.62
C LEU A 210 11.31 7.21 18.61
N ARG A 211 10.30 6.37 18.41
CA ARG A 211 10.21 5.06 19.03
C ARG A 211 10.87 3.99 18.16
N VAL A 212 11.89 3.34 18.73
CA VAL A 212 12.54 2.17 18.13
C VAL A 212 11.88 0.88 18.63
N VAL A 213 11.41 0.06 17.69
CA VAL A 213 10.86 -1.27 17.94
C VAL A 213 11.94 -2.30 17.57
N GLU A 214 12.67 -2.75 18.59
CA GLU A 214 13.73 -3.76 18.39
C GLU A 214 13.10 -5.14 18.17
N VAL A 215 13.36 -5.73 17.00
CA VAL A 215 12.80 -7.02 16.59
C VAL A 215 13.67 -8.15 17.13
N THR A 216 13.05 -9.12 17.81
CA THR A 216 13.68 -10.37 18.21
C THR A 216 13.37 -11.51 17.22
N HIS A 217 14.04 -12.65 17.38
CA HIS A 217 13.74 -13.83 16.57
C HIS A 217 12.35 -14.40 16.87
N ASP A 218 11.91 -14.35 18.12
CA ASP A 218 10.57 -14.81 18.52
C ASP A 218 9.49 -13.88 17.93
N ASP A 219 9.73 -12.56 17.95
CA ASP A 219 8.88 -11.59 17.27
C ASP A 219 8.81 -11.84 15.78
N LEU A 220 9.95 -12.09 15.13
CA LEU A 220 9.99 -12.39 13.70
C LEU A 220 9.14 -13.63 13.38
N THR A 221 9.29 -14.71 14.15
CA THR A 221 8.52 -15.94 13.95
C THR A 221 7.01 -15.70 14.12
N ARG A 222 6.60 -14.97 15.18
CA ARG A 222 5.20 -14.61 15.42
C ARG A 222 4.64 -13.71 14.32
N ALA A 223 5.37 -12.66 13.95
CA ALA A 223 4.95 -11.71 12.94
C ALA A 223 4.84 -12.35 11.56
N VAL A 224 5.74 -13.27 11.18
CA VAL A 224 5.62 -14.02 9.91
C VAL A 224 4.30 -14.79 9.85
N ARG A 225 3.90 -15.45 10.94
CA ARG A 225 2.62 -16.19 11.00
C ARG A 225 1.43 -15.25 10.90
N ALA A 226 1.43 -14.17 11.68
CA ALA A 226 0.36 -13.17 11.66
C ALA A 226 0.19 -12.53 10.28
N VAL A 227 1.30 -12.12 9.66
CA VAL A 227 1.31 -11.57 8.29
C VAL A 227 0.84 -12.60 7.28
N ALA A 228 1.30 -13.85 7.36
CA ALA A 228 0.88 -14.90 6.45
C ALA A 228 -0.61 -15.22 6.57
N ALA A 229 -1.17 -15.21 7.78
CA ALA A 229 -2.60 -15.39 8.01
C ALA A 229 -3.41 -14.21 7.44
N ALA A 230 -3.00 -12.97 7.74
CA ALA A 230 -3.68 -11.76 7.31
C ALA A 230 -3.65 -11.55 5.79
N THR A 231 -2.52 -11.85 5.15
CA THR A 231 -2.31 -11.61 3.72
C THR A 231 -2.59 -12.84 2.86
N GLY A 232 -2.62 -14.03 3.45
CA GLY A 232 -2.57 -15.33 2.75
C GLY A 232 -1.30 -15.56 1.93
N ARG A 233 -0.26 -14.73 2.10
CA ARG A 233 1.01 -14.81 1.36
C ARG A 233 2.06 -15.48 2.24
N ARG A 234 2.70 -16.53 1.71
CA ARG A 234 3.74 -17.31 2.42
C ARG A 234 5.12 -17.22 1.79
N ASN A 235 5.29 -16.40 0.74
CA ASN A 235 6.61 -16.24 0.13
C ASN A 235 7.52 -15.38 1.04
N PRO A 236 8.83 -15.70 1.13
CA PRO A 236 9.74 -15.00 2.04
C PRO A 236 9.91 -13.51 1.78
N MET A 237 9.79 -13.06 0.52
CA MET A 237 9.99 -11.66 0.17
C MET A 237 8.85 -10.79 0.73
N ASP A 238 7.60 -11.19 0.48
CA ASP A 238 6.43 -10.50 1.02
C ASP A 238 6.46 -10.50 2.54
N ALA A 239 6.77 -11.63 3.18
CA ALA A 239 6.91 -11.70 4.63
C ALA A 239 7.99 -10.72 5.14
N SER A 240 9.14 -10.65 4.46
CA SER A 240 10.24 -9.78 4.86
C SER A 240 9.96 -8.29 4.70
N ILE A 241 9.05 -7.91 3.79
CA ILE A 241 8.61 -6.53 3.58
C ILE A 241 7.52 -6.15 4.59
N ALA A 242 6.54 -7.04 4.78
CA ALA A 242 5.38 -6.77 5.61
C ALA A 242 5.67 -6.87 7.13
N VAL A 243 6.59 -7.72 7.57
CA VAL A 243 6.90 -7.89 9.01
C VAL A 243 7.38 -6.60 9.68
N PRO A 244 8.36 -5.84 9.15
CA PRO A 244 8.74 -4.54 9.73
C PRO A 244 7.56 -3.56 9.84
N LEU A 245 6.71 -3.54 8.82
CA LEU A 245 5.56 -2.65 8.77
C LEU A 245 4.49 -3.07 9.80
N PHE A 246 4.19 -4.37 9.88
CA PHE A 246 3.32 -4.97 10.90
C PHE A 246 3.82 -4.66 12.30
N MET A 247 5.12 -4.81 12.55
CA MET A 247 5.71 -4.59 13.88
C MET A 247 5.70 -3.12 14.30
N THR A 248 5.90 -2.22 13.34
CA THR A 248 5.75 -0.78 13.53
C THR A 248 4.31 -0.43 13.90
N ALA A 249 3.35 -1.00 13.18
CA ALA A 249 1.92 -0.81 13.43
C ALA A 249 1.46 -1.38 14.77
N GLU A 250 1.90 -2.58 15.14
CA GLU A 250 1.53 -3.22 16.40
C GLU A 250 2.02 -2.39 17.60
N ALA A 251 3.22 -1.82 17.50
CA ALA A 251 3.73 -0.90 18.52
C ALA A 251 2.93 0.41 18.59
N ALA A 252 2.55 0.98 17.45
CA ALA A 252 1.70 2.17 17.41
C ALA A 252 0.31 1.88 18.00
N ALA A 253 -0.34 0.77 17.62
CA ALA A 253 -1.61 0.34 18.19
C ALA A 253 -1.53 0.14 19.71
N ALA A 254 -0.45 -0.49 20.20
CA ALA A 254 -0.23 -0.70 21.63
C ALA A 254 -0.07 0.62 22.41
N ASP A 255 0.45 1.68 21.76
CA ASP A 255 0.55 3.02 22.31
C ASP A 255 -0.75 3.85 22.12
N GLY A 256 -1.81 3.24 21.57
CA GLY A 256 -3.14 3.84 21.42
C GLY A 256 -3.39 4.56 20.08
N PHE A 257 -2.51 4.39 19.09
CA PHE A 257 -2.68 4.96 17.75
C PHE A 257 -3.52 4.05 16.87
N ASP A 258 -4.57 4.57 16.23
CA ASP A 258 -5.45 3.81 15.36
C ASP A 258 -5.12 3.99 13.87
N ARG A 259 -4.21 4.93 13.55
CA ARG A 259 -3.74 5.20 12.19
C ARG A 259 -2.23 5.28 12.12
N LEU A 260 -1.68 4.81 11.01
CA LEU A 260 -0.25 4.90 10.72
C LEU A 260 -0.03 5.56 9.36
N ALA A 261 0.59 6.74 9.36
CA ALA A 261 1.03 7.41 8.14
C ALA A 261 2.29 6.74 7.60
N VAL A 262 2.30 6.47 6.29
CA VAL A 262 3.34 5.69 5.64
C VAL A 262 3.71 6.30 4.28
N GLY A 263 4.97 6.16 3.87
CA GLY A 263 5.52 6.73 2.63
C GLY A 263 5.27 5.89 1.36
N GLN A 264 4.24 5.05 1.36
CA GLN A 264 4.00 4.05 0.31
C GLN A 264 3.72 4.71 -1.05
N GLY A 265 4.14 4.05 -2.13
CA GLY A 265 3.98 4.52 -3.50
C GLY A 265 5.10 5.42 -4.03
N ALA A 266 5.98 5.92 -3.15
CA ALA A 266 7.00 6.88 -3.56
C ALA A 266 8.04 6.27 -4.52
N ASP A 267 8.50 5.05 -4.26
CA ASP A 267 9.44 4.34 -5.12
C ASP A 267 8.84 4.03 -6.50
N GLU A 268 7.58 3.63 -6.55
CA GLU A 268 6.86 3.34 -7.79
C GLU A 268 6.59 4.60 -8.60
N LEU A 269 6.08 5.66 -7.96
CA LEU A 269 5.66 6.87 -8.64
C LEU A 269 6.83 7.73 -9.12
N PHE A 270 7.93 7.79 -8.34
CA PHE A 270 9.03 8.72 -8.59
C PHE A 270 10.33 8.04 -9.07
N GLY A 271 10.31 6.75 -9.40
CA GLY A 271 11.48 6.05 -9.95
C GLY A 271 12.54 5.73 -8.88
N GLY A 272 12.11 5.21 -7.74
CA GLY A 272 12.96 4.88 -6.60
C GLY A 272 13.71 3.57 -6.67
N TYR A 273 13.38 2.68 -7.61
CA TYR A 273 14.07 1.39 -7.76
C TYR A 273 15.28 1.50 -8.68
N SER A 274 16.36 0.77 -8.37
CA SER A 274 17.57 0.76 -9.21
C SER A 274 17.31 0.28 -10.64
N LYS A 275 16.33 -0.62 -10.83
CA LYS A 275 15.92 -1.10 -12.15
C LYS A 275 15.27 -0.05 -13.06
N VAL A 276 15.01 1.15 -12.54
CA VAL A 276 14.47 2.28 -13.30
C VAL A 276 15.59 3.19 -13.82
N VAL A 277 16.82 3.05 -13.31
CA VAL A 277 17.95 3.95 -13.62
C VAL A 277 18.47 3.75 -15.04
N ASP A 278 18.80 2.51 -15.39
CA ASP A 278 19.24 2.13 -16.74
C ASP A 278 18.46 0.90 -17.21
N PRO A 279 17.19 1.08 -17.61
CA PRO A 279 16.28 -0.03 -17.83
C PRO A 279 16.61 -0.83 -19.10
N ALA A 280 17.30 -0.25 -20.08
CA ALA A 280 17.76 -0.94 -21.28
C ALA A 280 18.79 -2.05 -20.97
N GLU A 281 19.50 -1.94 -19.84
CA GLU A 281 20.52 -2.91 -19.40
C GLU A 281 20.05 -3.75 -18.20
N ASP A 282 18.77 -3.64 -17.79
CA ASP A 282 18.23 -4.29 -16.60
C ASP A 282 17.11 -5.28 -16.92
N SER A 283 17.42 -6.58 -16.85
CA SER A 283 16.47 -7.67 -17.14
C SER A 283 15.28 -7.80 -16.16
N ARG A 284 15.16 -6.94 -15.14
CA ARG A 284 14.06 -6.93 -14.17
C ARG A 284 12.88 -6.05 -14.60
N VAL A 285 12.97 -5.41 -15.76
CA VAL A 285 11.93 -4.62 -16.42
C VAL A 285 11.93 -4.96 -17.92
N ASP A 286 10.77 -4.87 -18.56
CA ASP A 286 10.65 -5.13 -20.00
C ASP A 286 10.85 -3.85 -20.84
N ALA A 287 10.68 -2.67 -20.24
CA ALA A 287 10.78 -1.39 -20.92
C ALA A 287 12.21 -0.91 -21.12
N ASP A 288 12.46 -0.25 -22.26
CA ASP A 288 13.76 0.36 -22.59
C ASP A 288 13.88 1.84 -22.15
N THR A 289 12.87 2.40 -21.49
CA THR A 289 12.84 3.83 -21.08
C THR A 289 12.58 3.98 -19.59
N VAL A 290 13.12 5.03 -18.99
CA VAL A 290 12.96 5.31 -17.55
C VAL A 290 11.47 5.43 -17.18
N ARG A 291 10.69 6.19 -17.95
CA ARG A 291 9.22 6.26 -17.77
C ARG A 291 8.51 4.93 -17.97
N GLY A 292 8.93 4.12 -18.96
CA GLY A 292 8.36 2.79 -19.18
C GLY A 292 8.59 1.88 -17.98
N ALA A 293 9.84 1.78 -17.51
CA ALA A 293 10.22 1.00 -16.34
C ALA A 293 9.52 1.49 -15.06
N ARG A 294 9.40 2.81 -14.88
CA ARG A 294 8.60 3.40 -13.80
C ARG A 294 7.12 3.00 -13.92
N THR A 295 6.56 2.97 -15.12
CA THR A 295 5.15 2.59 -15.31
C THR A 295 4.93 1.11 -14.99
N GLU A 296 5.89 0.23 -15.29
CA GLU A 296 5.87 -1.17 -14.84
C GLU A 296 5.88 -1.28 -13.31
N THR A 297 6.68 -0.47 -12.60
CA THR A 297 6.68 -0.51 -11.13
C THR A 297 5.36 -0.02 -10.54
N VAL A 298 4.74 1.02 -11.10
CA VAL A 298 3.38 1.46 -10.68
C VAL A 298 2.35 0.35 -10.86
N ARG A 299 2.45 -0.48 -11.92
CA ARG A 299 1.54 -1.62 -12.14
C ARG A 299 1.67 -2.72 -11.09
N THR A 300 2.73 -2.73 -10.29
CA THR A 300 2.89 -3.66 -9.15
C THR A 300 2.21 -3.18 -7.87
N LEU A 301 1.80 -1.91 -7.79
CA LEU A 301 1.17 -1.34 -6.59
C LEU A 301 -0.03 -2.15 -6.08
N PRO A 302 -0.98 -2.63 -6.91
CA PRO A 302 -2.14 -3.36 -6.40
C PRO A 302 -1.77 -4.55 -5.50
N ASP A 303 -0.76 -5.34 -5.89
CA ASP A 303 -0.30 -6.50 -5.10
C ASP A 303 0.44 -6.07 -3.84
N GLN A 304 1.25 -5.02 -3.93
CA GLN A 304 2.01 -4.50 -2.78
C GLN A 304 1.09 -3.86 -1.73
N LEU A 305 0.14 -3.04 -2.17
CA LEU A 305 -0.82 -2.36 -1.29
C LEU A 305 -1.75 -3.35 -0.63
N GLU A 306 -2.18 -4.41 -1.33
CA GLU A 306 -2.95 -5.48 -0.69
C GLU A 306 -2.18 -6.11 0.48
N ARG A 307 -0.91 -6.50 0.25
CA ARG A 307 -0.05 -7.06 1.32
C ARG A 307 0.09 -6.07 2.48
N ASP A 308 0.45 -4.82 2.18
CA ASP A 308 0.82 -3.83 3.20
C ASP A 308 -0.40 -3.39 4.01
N VAL A 309 -1.54 -3.13 3.36
CA VAL A 309 -2.78 -2.69 4.05
C VAL A 309 -3.33 -3.81 4.92
N LEU A 310 -3.31 -5.07 4.45
CA LEU A 310 -3.74 -6.21 5.27
C LEU A 310 -2.83 -6.41 6.48
N ALA A 311 -1.51 -6.30 6.31
CA ALA A 311 -0.56 -6.39 7.43
C ALA A 311 -0.81 -5.29 8.47
N LEU A 312 -1.00 -4.04 8.03
CA LEU A 312 -1.28 -2.92 8.94
C LEU A 312 -2.59 -3.10 9.70
N ARG A 313 -3.66 -3.49 9.01
CA ARG A 313 -4.97 -3.72 9.64
C ARG A 313 -4.96 -4.89 10.62
N ALA A 314 -4.23 -5.96 10.30
CA ALA A 314 -4.04 -7.08 11.22
C ALA A 314 -3.29 -6.69 12.49
N ALA A 315 -2.45 -5.65 12.43
CA ALA A 315 -1.79 -5.05 13.58
C ALA A 315 -2.66 -4.01 14.33
N GLY A 316 -3.87 -3.74 13.85
CA GLY A 316 -4.85 -2.88 14.51
C GLY A 316 -4.85 -1.41 14.09
N VAL A 317 -4.14 -1.05 13.01
CA VAL A 317 -4.10 0.35 12.52
C VAL A 317 -4.56 0.48 11.07
N GLU A 318 -5.17 1.61 10.74
CA GLU A 318 -5.52 1.96 9.36
C GLU A 318 -4.39 2.79 8.70
N PRO A 319 -3.89 2.41 7.51
CA PRO A 319 -2.89 3.18 6.81
C PRO A 319 -3.37 4.57 6.37
N ALA A 320 -2.48 5.56 6.44
CA ALA A 320 -2.61 6.83 5.75
C ALA A 320 -1.47 7.00 4.73
N THR A 321 -1.80 7.02 3.45
CA THR A 321 -0.83 6.99 2.33
C THR A 321 -0.91 8.26 1.48
N PRO A 322 -0.47 9.44 1.97
CA PRO A 322 -0.68 10.71 1.27
C PRO A 322 -0.03 10.75 -0.11
N LEU A 323 1.07 10.03 -0.33
CA LEU A 323 1.76 9.99 -1.62
C LEU A 323 1.01 9.17 -2.69
N LEU A 324 -0.03 8.42 -2.29
CA LEU A 324 -0.92 7.70 -3.21
C LEU A 324 -2.20 8.48 -3.53
N ASP A 325 -2.32 9.73 -3.07
CA ASP A 325 -3.41 10.60 -3.46
C ASP A 325 -3.46 10.78 -4.98
N ASP A 326 -4.66 10.78 -5.55
CA ASP A 326 -4.88 10.92 -7.00
C ASP A 326 -4.17 12.14 -7.62
N ARG A 327 -4.05 13.26 -6.90
CA ARG A 327 -3.30 14.44 -7.38
C ARG A 327 -1.82 14.11 -7.53
N VAL A 328 -1.24 13.42 -6.54
CA VAL A 328 0.18 13.03 -6.54
C VAL A 328 0.45 12.00 -7.63
N VAL A 329 -0.43 10.99 -7.74
CA VAL A 329 -0.36 9.97 -8.80
C VAL A 329 -0.43 10.64 -10.18
N GLY A 330 -1.43 11.50 -10.43
CA GLY A 330 -1.57 12.19 -11.71
C GLY A 330 -0.35 13.03 -12.08
N ALA A 331 0.19 13.81 -11.13
CA ALA A 331 1.40 14.60 -11.35
C ALA A 331 2.64 13.73 -11.62
N ALA A 332 2.82 12.65 -10.86
CA ALA A 332 3.95 11.72 -11.03
C ALA A 332 3.91 10.98 -12.37
N LEU A 333 2.72 10.56 -12.83
CA LEU A 333 2.56 9.89 -14.12
C LEU A 333 2.99 10.78 -15.30
N ALA A 334 2.86 12.10 -15.18
CA ALA A 334 3.23 13.08 -16.20
C ALA A 334 4.70 13.53 -16.16
N LEU A 335 5.53 13.01 -15.22
CA LEU A 335 6.93 13.39 -15.12
C LEU A 335 7.75 12.95 -16.35
N PRO A 336 8.66 13.81 -16.86
CA PRO A 336 9.70 13.42 -17.81
C PRO A 336 10.83 12.61 -17.14
N ASP A 337 11.59 11.85 -17.92
CA ASP A 337 12.66 10.95 -17.45
C ASP A 337 13.67 11.65 -16.50
N ALA A 338 14.12 12.85 -16.87
CA ALA A 338 15.10 13.63 -16.11
C ALA A 338 14.63 14.08 -14.70
N LEU A 339 13.33 13.93 -14.41
CA LEU A 339 12.76 14.19 -13.08
C LEU A 339 12.42 12.91 -12.32
N LEU A 340 12.60 11.74 -12.93
CA LEU A 340 12.57 10.44 -12.26
C LEU A 340 13.99 10.03 -11.87
N VAL A 341 14.93 10.13 -12.82
CA VAL A 341 16.33 9.71 -12.70
C VAL A 341 17.25 10.76 -13.34
N ASP A 342 18.36 11.07 -12.68
CA ASP A 342 19.45 11.92 -13.20
C ASP A 342 20.81 11.27 -12.85
N GLY A 343 21.47 10.68 -13.84
CA GLY A 343 22.60 9.78 -13.59
C GLY A 343 22.16 8.60 -12.71
N ASP A 344 22.83 8.39 -11.58
CA ASP A 344 22.45 7.36 -10.58
C ASP A 344 21.43 7.88 -9.55
N GLU A 345 21.11 9.18 -9.56
CA GLU A 345 20.17 9.77 -8.61
C GLU A 345 18.74 9.35 -8.95
N ARG A 346 18.05 8.79 -7.96
CA ARG A 346 16.65 8.32 -8.04
C ARG A 346 15.73 9.25 -7.28
N LYS A 347 14.44 9.27 -7.66
CA LYS A 347 13.40 10.13 -7.06
C LYS A 347 13.70 11.62 -7.19
N VAL A 348 14.30 12.03 -8.31
CA VAL A 348 14.79 13.42 -8.50
C VAL A 348 13.72 14.46 -8.18
N ALA A 349 12.51 14.32 -8.74
CA ALA A 349 11.40 15.24 -8.46
C ALA A 349 11.04 15.28 -6.97
N LEU A 350 10.90 14.11 -6.33
CA LEU A 350 10.51 14.02 -4.93
C LEU A 350 11.60 14.60 -4.01
N ARG A 351 12.89 14.35 -4.31
CA ARG A 351 14.03 14.94 -3.57
C ARG A 351 14.08 16.46 -3.71
N ARG A 352 13.80 17.00 -4.90
CA ARG A 352 13.71 18.46 -5.13
C ARG A 352 12.52 19.11 -4.41
N VAL A 353 11.39 18.39 -4.31
CA VAL A 353 10.24 18.83 -3.50
C VAL A 353 10.59 18.76 -2.00
N ALA A 354 11.27 17.70 -1.58
CA ALA A 354 11.65 17.49 -0.20
C ALA A 354 12.74 18.45 0.29
N SER A 355 13.67 18.90 -0.55
CA SER A 355 14.73 19.84 -0.15
C SER A 355 14.23 21.20 0.33
N ARG A 356 12.98 21.53 0.03
CA ARG A 356 12.30 22.74 0.52
C ARG A 356 11.72 22.58 1.93
N ARG A 357 11.64 21.34 2.44
CA ARG A 357 10.91 20.97 3.66
C ARG A 357 11.74 20.19 4.67
N LEU A 358 12.78 19.49 4.20
CA LEU A 358 13.58 18.58 5.00
C LEU A 358 15.05 19.02 5.03
N PRO A 359 15.79 18.69 6.10
CA PRO A 359 17.25 18.82 6.11
C PRO A 359 17.92 18.02 4.98
N GLU A 360 19.09 18.47 4.53
CA GLU A 360 19.88 17.80 3.49
C GLU A 360 20.19 16.34 3.84
N SER A 361 20.55 16.08 5.10
CA SER A 361 20.82 14.73 5.60
C SER A 361 19.64 13.77 5.45
N VAL A 362 18.41 14.26 5.28
CA VAL A 362 17.21 13.43 5.11
C VAL A 362 16.79 13.34 3.65
N HIS A 363 16.68 14.46 2.93
CA HIS A 363 16.23 14.43 1.54
C HIS A 363 17.28 13.92 0.56
N ALA A 364 18.57 13.99 0.91
CA ALA A 364 19.67 13.44 0.11
C ALA A 364 20.08 12.02 0.54
N ALA A 365 19.51 11.50 1.64
CA ALA A 365 19.84 10.17 2.14
C ALA A 365 19.60 9.07 1.08
N GLU A 366 20.55 8.14 0.99
CA GLU A 366 20.34 6.88 0.30
C GLU A 366 19.81 5.84 1.28
N LYS A 367 18.82 5.07 0.85
CA LYS A 367 18.23 4.02 1.68
C LYS A 367 18.26 2.65 1.01
N LYS A 368 18.51 1.62 1.82
CA LYS A 368 18.31 0.22 1.46
C LYS A 368 16.83 -0.11 1.52
N ALA A 369 16.40 -1.07 0.71
CA ALA A 369 15.04 -1.59 0.77
C ALA A 369 14.76 -2.21 2.16
N VAL A 370 13.54 -2.04 2.66
CA VAL A 370 13.15 -2.32 4.05
C VAL A 370 13.54 -3.73 4.52
N GLN A 371 13.36 -4.74 3.67
CA GLN A 371 13.68 -6.13 3.99
C GLN A 371 15.17 -6.39 4.28
N TYR A 372 16.05 -5.56 3.68
CA TYR A 372 17.49 -5.62 3.91
C TYR A 372 17.95 -4.61 4.96
N GLY A 373 17.34 -3.41 4.97
CA GLY A 373 17.69 -2.32 5.88
C GLY A 373 17.37 -2.64 7.34
N THR A 374 16.28 -3.36 7.59
CA THR A 374 15.84 -3.84 8.92
C THR A 374 16.52 -5.14 9.38
N TYR A 375 17.26 -5.79 8.47
CA TYR A 375 17.81 -7.14 8.58
C TYR A 375 16.79 -8.30 8.64
N VAL A 376 15.50 -8.07 8.46
CA VAL A 376 14.50 -9.16 8.51
C VAL A 376 14.82 -10.32 7.55
N SER A 377 15.14 -10.05 6.27
CA SER A 377 15.48 -11.15 5.34
C SER A 377 16.73 -11.93 5.78
N ARG A 378 17.71 -11.25 6.38
CA ARG A 378 18.94 -11.88 6.88
C ARG A 378 18.65 -12.82 8.05
N GLU A 379 17.80 -12.37 8.96
CA GLU A 379 17.42 -13.12 10.16
C GLU A 379 16.45 -14.26 9.85
N LEU A 380 15.55 -14.08 8.88
CA LEU A 380 14.68 -15.14 8.39
C LEU A 380 15.49 -16.27 7.72
N ASP A 381 16.50 -15.94 6.89
CA ASP A 381 17.46 -16.94 6.36
C ASP A 381 18.24 -17.64 7.49
N ARG A 382 18.58 -16.93 8.57
CA ARG A 382 19.27 -17.52 9.72
C ARG A 382 18.40 -18.54 10.44
N LEU A 383 17.15 -18.20 10.72
CA LEU A 383 16.18 -19.10 11.34
C LEU A 383 15.93 -20.34 10.49
N ALA A 384 15.73 -20.17 9.19
CA ALA A 384 15.58 -21.29 8.26
C ALA A 384 16.77 -22.26 8.34
N ARG A 385 18.00 -21.73 8.31
CA ARG A 385 19.22 -22.56 8.41
C ARG A 385 19.38 -23.28 9.75
N GLN A 386 18.98 -22.64 10.85
CA GLN A 386 19.00 -23.23 12.19
C GLN A 386 17.96 -24.35 12.33
N ALA A 387 16.77 -24.16 11.75
CA ALA A 387 15.72 -25.18 11.68
C ALA A 387 16.01 -26.33 10.68
N GLY A 388 17.18 -26.32 10.02
CA GLY A 388 17.62 -27.41 9.15
C GLY A 388 17.40 -27.16 7.65
N TYR A 389 16.75 -26.07 7.25
CA TYR A 389 16.55 -25.67 5.86
C TYR A 389 17.83 -25.04 5.30
N LYS A 390 18.68 -25.86 4.67
CA LYS A 390 20.00 -25.43 4.19
C LYS A 390 19.91 -24.74 2.83
N ARG A 391 20.80 -23.79 2.55
CA ARG A 391 20.88 -23.05 1.26
C ARG A 391 21.03 -23.91 0.00
N ARG A 392 21.50 -25.15 0.16
CA ARG A 392 21.57 -26.13 -0.94
C ARG A 392 20.19 -26.70 -1.33
N MET A 393 19.19 -26.50 -0.48
CA MET A 393 17.80 -26.84 -0.78
C MET A 393 17.23 -25.69 -1.59
N ASP A 394 16.58 -26.04 -2.69
CA ASP A 394 15.82 -25.07 -3.47
C ASP A 394 14.75 -24.40 -2.59
N ASP A 395 14.60 -23.08 -2.71
CA ASP A 395 13.73 -22.23 -1.89
C ASP A 395 13.71 -22.60 -0.39
N HIS A 396 14.89 -22.68 0.24
CA HIS A 396 14.99 -23.12 1.64
C HIS A 396 14.26 -22.20 2.62
N VAL A 397 14.22 -20.89 2.35
CA VAL A 397 13.49 -19.93 3.21
C VAL A 397 11.99 -20.08 3.00
N GLY A 398 11.49 -20.23 1.77
CA GLY A 398 10.07 -20.42 1.52
C GLY A 398 9.55 -21.71 2.16
N LYS A 399 10.31 -22.81 2.06
CA LYS A 399 10.00 -24.07 2.75
C LYS A 399 9.96 -23.93 4.28
N TYR A 400 10.82 -23.08 4.85
CA TYR A 400 10.78 -22.78 6.27
C TYR A 400 9.53 -21.97 6.64
N VAL A 401 9.18 -20.94 5.88
CA VAL A 401 7.96 -20.13 6.11
C VAL A 401 6.71 -20.99 5.99
N GLU A 402 6.63 -21.88 4.99
CA GLU A 402 5.50 -22.79 4.81
C GLU A 402 5.33 -23.73 6.00
N ALA A 403 6.43 -24.33 6.47
CA ALA A 403 6.41 -25.19 7.64
C ALA A 403 6.00 -24.41 8.89
N LEU A 404 6.56 -23.22 9.07
CA LEU A 404 6.28 -22.35 10.21
C LEU A 404 4.79 -21.97 10.31
N CYS A 405 4.13 -21.75 9.17
CA CYS A 405 2.70 -21.42 9.10
C CYS A 405 1.81 -22.68 9.19
N SER A 406 2.32 -23.87 8.86
CA SER A 406 1.56 -25.13 8.88
C SER A 406 1.47 -25.76 10.27
N GLU A 407 2.42 -25.47 11.16
CA GLU A 407 2.44 -25.94 12.55
C GLU A 407 1.27 -25.40 13.40
N GLU A 408 0.54 -24.40 12.91
CA GLU A 408 -0.64 -23.81 13.55
C GLU A 408 -1.98 -24.43 13.13
N LYS A 409 -2.02 -25.54 12.39
CA LYS A 409 -3.28 -26.32 12.32
C LYS A 409 -3.68 -26.69 13.75
N PRO A 410 -4.84 -26.20 14.27
CA PRO A 410 -5.21 -26.46 15.64
C PRO A 410 -5.32 -27.96 15.85
N ALA A 411 -4.74 -28.44 16.96
CA ALA A 411 -5.02 -29.75 17.51
C ALA A 411 -6.52 -29.80 17.87
N GLY A 412 -7.36 -30.10 16.89
CA GLY A 412 -8.81 -29.97 17.00
C GLY A 412 -9.58 -30.71 15.90
N GLU A 413 -8.98 -31.68 15.22
CA GLU A 413 -9.69 -32.69 14.44
C GLU A 413 -8.93 -34.02 14.56
N GLY A 414 -9.50 -34.98 15.28
CA GLY A 414 -8.93 -36.32 15.39
C GLY A 414 -8.86 -36.91 16.80
N ARG A 415 -9.87 -36.66 17.65
CA ARG A 415 -10.35 -37.64 18.64
C ARG A 415 -11.85 -37.45 18.81
N ASP A 416 -12.61 -38.18 18.01
CA ASP A 416 -13.53 -39.23 18.49
C ASP A 416 -13.93 -40.14 17.32
#